data_AF-A0AAD3G352-F1
#
_entry.id   AF-A0AAD3G352-F1
#
_cell.length_a   1.000
_cell.length_b   1.000
_cell.length_c   1.000
_cell.angle_alpha   90.00
_cell.angle_beta   90.00
_cell.angle_gamma   90.00
#
_symmetry.space_group_name_H-M   'P 1'
#
loop_
_entity.id
_entity.type
_entity.pdbx_description
1 polymer ?
#
loop_
_entity_poly.entity_id
_entity_poly.type
_entity_poly.pdbx_seq_one_letter_code
_entity_poly.pdbx_strand_id
1 'polypeptide(L)' 'MGAITLDGKATRDEIFVDLKQRVAALTAAGRTPGLGTILVGDDPGSQAYVRGKHADCAKVGI' A
#
# COMPACT_ATOMS: atom_id res chain seq x y z
N MET A 1 18.91 1.03 -30.14
CA MET A 1 18.27 1.61 -28.93
C MET A 1 17.20 0.62 -28.48
N GLY A 2 17.41 -0.06 -27.36
CA GLY A 2 16.56 -1.16 -26.89
C GLY A 2 15.46 -0.68 -25.92
N ALA A 3 14.55 -1.58 -25.58
CA ALA A 3 13.55 -1.30 -24.55
C ALA A 3 14.22 -1.18 -23.17
N ILE A 4 13.77 -0.20 -22.39
CA ILE A 4 14.16 -0.04 -20.98
C ILE A 4 13.23 -0.91 -20.15
N THR A 5 13.79 -1.74 -19.28
CA THR A 5 12.99 -2.55 -18.35
C THR A 5 12.49 -1.67 -17.22
N LEU A 6 11.18 -1.68 -16.99
CA LEU A 6 10.56 -1.01 -15.85
C LEU A 6 10.47 -2.02 -14.70
N ASP A 7 11.35 -1.88 -13.71
CA ASP A 7 11.34 -2.74 -12.53
C ASP A 7 10.28 -2.29 -11.52
N GLY A 8 9.08 -2.86 -11.65
CA GLY A 8 7.97 -2.54 -10.76
C GLY A 8 8.21 -2.91 -9.29
N LYS A 9 9.13 -3.83 -8.96
CA LYS A 9 9.43 -4.18 -7.57
C LYS A 9 10.29 -3.10 -6.93
N ALA A 10 11.36 -2.68 -7.62
CA ALA A 10 12.21 -1.59 -7.16
C ALA A 10 11.38 -0.30 -6.99
N THR A 11 10.58 0.05 -7.99
CA THR A 11 9.71 1.24 -7.93
C THR A 11 8.69 1.14 -6.80
N ARG A 12 8.08 -0.04 -6.56
CA ARG A 12 7.18 -0.24 -5.42
C ARG A 12 7.89 0.03 -4.11
N ASP A 13 9.09 -0.52 -3.92
CA ASP A 13 9.81 -0.41 -2.66
C ASP A 13 10.20 1.05 -2.35
N GLU A 14 10.59 1.81 -3.37
CA GLU A 14 10.82 3.26 -3.26
C GLU A 14 9.55 4.01 -2.84
N ILE A 15 8.40 3.69 -3.44
CA ILE A 15 7.11 4.30 -3.08
C ILE A 15 6.75 4.00 -1.62
N PHE A 16 7.00 2.78 -1.12
CA PHE A 16 6.69 2.43 0.26
C PHE A 16 7.53 3.23 1.27
N VAL A 17 8.80 3.51 0.93
CA VAL A 17 9.67 4.36 1.75
C VAL A 17 9.14 5.79 1.82
N ASP A 18 8.77 6.39 0.68
CA ASP A 18 8.16 7.73 0.63
C ASP A 18 6.85 7.79 1.42
N LEU A 19 5.95 6.84 1.19
CA LEU A 19 4.64 6.80 1.84
C LEU A 19 4.78 6.70 3.36
N LYS A 20 5.71 5.91 3.88
CA LYS A 20 5.93 5.79 5.33
C LYS A 20 6.31 7.13 5.96
N GLN A 21 7.13 7.94 5.30
CA GLN A 21 7.49 9.28 5.79
C GLN A 21 6.29 10.21 5.81
N ARG A 22 5.47 10.17 4.75
CA ARG A 22 4.27 11.01 4.62
C ARG A 22 3.18 10.63 5.63
N VAL A 23 2.95 9.34 5.84
CA VAL A 23 2.02 8.83 6.86
C VAL A 23 2.48 9.26 8.25
N ALA A 24 3.77 9.12 8.56
CA ALA A 24 4.32 9.58 9.84
C ALA A 24 4.09 11.09 10.06
N ALA A 25 4.30 11.92 9.03
CA ALA A 25 4.05 13.36 9.11
C ALA A 25 2.58 13.70 9.35
N LEU A 26 1.65 12.99 8.70
CA LEU A 26 0.21 13.17 8.91
C LEU A 26 -0.21 12.76 10.32
N THR A 27 0.27 11.61 10.80
CA THR A 27 0.01 11.12 12.16
C THR A 27 0.55 12.09 13.21
N ALA A 28 1.75 12.63 13.01
CA ALA A 28 2.32 13.67 13.89
C ALA A 28 1.50 14.97 13.90
N ALA A 29 0.83 15.29 12.79
CA ALA A 29 -0.11 16.41 12.69
C ALA A 29 -1.52 16.08 13.26
N GLY A 30 -1.69 14.95 13.95
CA GLY A 30 -2.96 14.53 14.54
C GLY A 30 -3.96 13.95 13.55
N ARG A 31 -3.51 13.56 12.34
CA ARG A 31 -4.34 13.03 11.26
C ARG A 31 -3.89 11.62 10.92
N THR A 32 -4.49 10.61 11.54
CA THR A 32 -4.15 9.21 11.28
C THR A 32 -4.88 8.70 10.03
N PRO A 33 -4.18 8.37 8.93
CA PRO A 33 -4.81 7.78 7.74
C PRO A 33 -5.23 6.33 8.03
N GLY A 34 -6.23 5.82 7.29
CA GLY A 34 -6.75 4.46 7.43
C GLY A 34 -7.22 3.90 6.08
N LEU A 35 -7.24 2.57 5.92
CA LEU A 35 -7.84 1.89 4.77
C LEU A 35 -9.15 1.19 5.15
N GLY A 36 -10.25 1.57 4.50
CA GLY A 36 -11.52 0.83 4.55
C GLY A 36 -11.76 0.04 3.28
N THR A 37 -12.17 -1.23 3.40
CA THR A 37 -12.56 -2.08 2.26
C THR A 37 -13.92 -2.72 2.51
N ILE A 38 -14.81 -2.69 1.52
CA ILE A 38 -16.08 -3.42 1.53
C ILE A 38 -15.94 -4.61 0.58
N LEU A 39 -16.22 -5.81 1.07
CA LEU A 39 -16.26 -7.03 0.27
C LEU A 39 -17.70 -7.55 0.23
N VAL A 40 -18.15 -7.94 -0.96
CA VAL A 40 -19.48 -8.53 -1.18
C VAL A 40 -19.30 -9.94 -1.72
N GLY A 41 -19.89 -10.92 -1.03
CA GLY A 41 -19.72 -12.34 -1.34
C GLY A 41 -18.40 -12.92 -0.81
N ASP A 42 -18.11 -14.15 -1.22
CA ASP A 42 -17.08 -15.00 -0.59
C ASP A 42 -15.98 -15.47 -1.56
N ASP A 43 -15.77 -14.75 -2.66
CA ASP A 43 -14.71 -15.10 -3.63
C ASP A 43 -13.32 -15.13 -2.94
N PRO A 44 -12.63 -16.28 -2.90
CA PRO A 44 -11.36 -16.41 -2.20
C PRO A 44 -10.26 -15.51 -2.76
N GLY A 45 -10.27 -15.25 -4.08
CA GLY A 45 -9.31 -14.36 -4.73
C GLY A 45 -9.44 -12.92 -4.25
N SER A 46 -10.67 -12.45 -4.13
CA SER A 46 -11.01 -11.12 -3.61
C SER A 46 -10.60 -10.97 -2.15
N GLN A 47 -10.83 -12.00 -1.32
CA GLN A 47 -10.37 -12.00 0.08
C GLN A 47 -8.85 -11.93 0.19
N ALA A 48 -8.12 -12.69 -0.62
CA ALA A 48 -6.65 -12.66 -0.63
C ALA A 48 -6.13 -11.27 -1.07
N TYR A 49 -6.77 -10.66 -2.07
CA TYR A 49 -6.39 -9.34 -2.56
C TYR A 49 -6.65 -8.23 -1.53
N VAL A 50 -7.80 -8.26 -0.84
CA VAL A 50 -8.10 -7.35 0.27
C VAL A 50 -7.08 -7.52 1.39
N ARG A 51 -6.75 -8.76 1.79
CA ARG A 51 -5.70 -9.04 2.78
C ARG A 51 -4.35 -8.45 2.36
N GLY A 52 -3.98 -8.57 1.08
CA GLY A 52 -2.78 -7.96 0.53
C GLY A 52 -2.75 -6.44 0.70
N LYS A 53 -3.85 -5.75 0.38
CA LYS A 53 -3.97 -4.30 0.57
C LYS A 53 -3.79 -3.88 2.03
N HIS A 54 -4.44 -4.60 2.96
CA HIS A 54 -4.28 -4.34 4.39
C HIS A 54 -2.85 -4.59 4.87
N ALA A 55 -2.20 -5.67 4.40
CA ALA A 55 -0.81 -5.95 4.73
C ALA A 55 0.15 -4.87 4.21
N ASP A 56 -0.11 -4.32 3.02
CA ASP A 56 0.69 -3.23 2.46
C ASP A 56 0.47 -1.90 3.19
N CYS A 57 -0.77 -1.59 3.61
CA CYS A 57 -1.06 -0.46 4.49
C CYS A 57 -0.31 -0.54 5.81
N ALA A 58 -0.30 -1.71 6.46
CA ALA A 58 0.43 -1.92 7.71
C ALA A 58 1.94 -1.63 7.57
N LYS A 59 2.55 -1.93 6.40
CA LYS A 59 3.98 -1.64 6.15
C LYS A 59 4.28 -0.14 6.11
N VAL A 60 3.32 0.70 5.73
CA VAL A 60 3.47 2.15 5.65
C VAL A 60 2.93 2.89 6.88
N GLY A 61 2.43 2.17 7.89
CA GLY A 61 1.93 2.74 9.15
C GLY A 61 0.47 3.21 9.10
N ILE A 62 -0.31 2.62 8.20
CA ILE A 62 -1.78 2.76 8.10
C ILE A 62 -2.44 1.55 8.74
#